data_AF-A0A6G8S8J3-F1
#
_entry.id   AF-A0A6G8S8J3-F1
#
_cell.length_a   1.000
_cell.length_b   1.000
_cell.length_c   1.000
_cell.angle_alpha   90.00
_cell.angle_beta   90.00
_cell.angle_gamma   90.00
#
_symmetry.space_group_name_H-M   'P 1'
#
loop_
_entity.id
_entity.type
_entity.pdbx_description
1 polymer ?
#
loop_
_entity_poly.entity_id
_entity_poly.type
_entity_poly.pdbx_seq_one_letter_code
_entity_poly.pdbx_strand_id
1 'polypeptide(L)'
;MTITGQDKNGAPVEATVETTVNTDGSYTAQVPTEFADGELTVVATTEDRNGTVISDTDDLLKTDTDQDPATPEQGGLDRTPGTITVDVDTKGQITGQTTDVEPNSTVTLTITGQEKMVRQLKRL
;
A
#
# COMPACT_ATOMS: atom_id res chain seq x y z
N MET A 1 -4.59 -9.55 22.27
CA MET A 1 -4.02 -8.31 21.71
C MET A 1 -5.16 -7.49 21.14
N THR A 2 -5.14 -6.17 21.33
CA THR A 2 -6.14 -5.26 20.77
C THR A 2 -5.50 -4.40 19.69
N ILE A 3 -6.19 -4.21 18.58
CA ILE A 3 -5.77 -3.35 17.48
C ILE A 3 -6.84 -2.28 17.30
N THR A 4 -6.44 -1.01 17.27
CA THR A 4 -7.33 0.11 16.94
C THR A 4 -6.85 0.82 15.68
N GLY A 5 -7.79 1.27 14.86
CA GLY A 5 -7.55 1.92 13.58
C GLY A 5 -8.86 2.41 12.98
N GLN A 6 -9.02 2.34 11.65
CA GLN A 6 -10.21 2.82 10.95
C GLN A 6 -10.72 1.81 9.89
N ASP A 7 -12.02 1.88 9.59
CA ASP A 7 -12.62 1.18 8.45
C ASP A 7 -12.45 1.98 7.15
N LYS A 8 -12.92 1.40 6.03
CA LYS A 8 -12.87 2.04 4.69
C LYS A 8 -13.64 3.36 4.57
N ASN A 9 -14.48 3.69 5.54
CA ASN A 9 -15.24 4.94 5.59
C ASN A 9 -14.60 5.96 6.54
N GLY A 10 -13.45 5.62 7.17
CA GLY A 10 -12.77 6.42 8.18
C GLY A 10 -13.39 6.34 9.58
N ALA A 11 -14.33 5.42 9.82
CA ALA A 11 -14.89 5.22 11.15
C ALA A 11 -13.91 4.42 12.01
N PRO A 12 -13.74 4.74 13.31
CA PRO A 12 -12.81 4.01 14.17
C PRO A 12 -13.26 2.55 14.33
N VAL A 13 -12.28 1.64 14.29
CA VAL A 13 -12.46 0.20 14.49
C VAL A 13 -11.52 -0.28 15.59
N GLU A 14 -12.03 -1.16 16.44
CA GLU A 14 -11.26 -1.91 17.43
C GLU A 14 -11.51 -3.40 17.22
N ALA A 15 -10.45 -4.21 17.23
CA ALA A 15 -10.54 -5.65 17.15
C ALA A 15 -9.62 -6.32 18.17
N THR A 16 -10.08 -7.42 18.75
CA THR A 16 -9.26 -8.30 19.57
C THR A 16 -8.78 -9.48 18.73
N VAL A 17 -7.47 -9.71 18.73
CA VAL A 17 -6.83 -10.86 18.11
C VAL A 17 -6.18 -11.73 19.18
N GLU A 18 -6.54 -13.01 19.17
CA GLU A 18 -5.92 -14.04 20.00
C GLU A 18 -4.80 -14.74 19.23
N THR A 19 -3.69 -14.98 19.92
CA THR A 19 -2.56 -15.76 19.42
C THR A 19 -1.89 -16.48 20.59
N THR A 20 -1.00 -17.41 20.30
CA THR A 20 -0.31 -18.23 21.31
C THR A 20 1.18 -17.92 21.34
N VAL A 21 1.76 -17.87 22.54
CA VAL A 21 3.21 -17.76 22.71
C VAL A 21 3.87 -19.09 22.38
N ASN A 22 4.83 -19.08 21.47
CA ASN A 22 5.62 -20.22 21.05
C ASN A 22 6.59 -20.68 22.15
N THR A 23 7.20 -21.86 21.98
CA THR A 23 8.16 -22.41 22.94
C THR A 23 9.40 -21.53 23.14
N ASP A 24 9.75 -20.72 22.15
CA ASP A 24 10.87 -19.76 22.20
C ASP A 24 10.47 -18.37 22.73
N GLY A 25 9.20 -18.16 23.07
CA GLY A 25 8.68 -16.89 23.56
C GLY A 25 8.15 -15.94 22.48
N SER A 26 8.26 -16.29 21.19
CA SER A 26 7.72 -15.48 20.09
C SER A 26 6.19 -15.63 19.94
N TYR A 27 5.53 -14.68 19.29
CA TYR A 27 4.13 -14.79 18.85
C TYR A 27 3.93 -13.97 17.57
N THR A 28 2.93 -14.32 16.77
CA THR A 28 2.57 -13.60 15.53
C THR A 28 1.06 -13.46 15.39
N ALA A 29 0.61 -12.40 14.75
CA ALA A 29 -0.80 -12.14 14.45
C ALA A 29 -0.91 -11.32 13.16
N GLN A 30 -2.10 -11.24 12.58
CA GLN A 30 -2.38 -10.41 11.41
C GLN A 30 -3.44 -9.36 11.75
N VAL A 31 -3.31 -8.17 11.16
CA VAL A 31 -4.33 -7.14 11.23
C VAL A 31 -5.58 -7.62 10.49
N PRO A 32 -6.77 -7.63 11.10
CA PRO A 32 -8.01 -8.07 10.45
C PRO A 32 -8.35 -7.29 9.17
N THR A 33 -9.11 -7.89 8.26
CA THR A 33 -9.37 -7.34 6.91
C THR A 33 -10.28 -6.10 6.90
N GLU A 34 -11.03 -5.87 7.97
CA GLU A 34 -11.94 -4.73 8.14
C GLU A 34 -11.21 -3.39 8.37
N PHE A 35 -9.95 -3.44 8.79
CA PHE A 35 -9.09 -2.26 8.89
C PHE A 35 -8.68 -1.80 7.48
N ALA A 36 -8.94 -0.54 7.19
CA ALA A 36 -8.50 0.14 5.98
C ALA A 36 -7.17 0.85 6.19
N ASP A 37 -6.67 1.46 5.13
CA ASP A 37 -5.41 2.18 5.13
C ASP A 37 -5.39 3.28 6.19
N GLY A 38 -4.27 3.42 6.87
CA GLY A 38 -4.12 4.39 7.95
C GLY A 38 -3.28 3.92 9.11
N GLU A 39 -3.31 4.71 10.17
CA GLU A 39 -2.56 4.42 11.39
C GLU A 39 -3.19 3.28 12.17
N LEU A 40 -2.35 2.54 12.89
CA LEU A 40 -2.77 1.52 13.83
C LEU A 40 -2.11 1.75 15.19
N THR A 41 -2.84 1.47 16.25
CA THR A 41 -2.27 1.26 17.59
C THR A 41 -2.52 -0.18 17.99
N VAL A 42 -1.49 -0.86 18.47
CA VAL A 42 -1.53 -2.26 18.87
C VAL A 42 -1.14 -2.38 20.33
N VAL A 43 -2.01 -3.00 21.13
CA VAL A 43 -1.76 -3.31 22.53
C VAL A 43 -1.70 -4.82 22.72
N ALA A 44 -0.50 -5.33 23.03
CA ALA A 44 -0.30 -6.72 23.41
C ALA A 44 -0.44 -6.86 24.93
N THR A 45 -1.11 -7.91 25.39
CA THR A 45 -1.23 -8.23 26.81
C THR A 45 -1.22 -9.74 27.01
N THR A 46 -0.57 -10.19 28.09
CA THR A 46 -0.54 -11.59 28.52
C THR A 46 -0.26 -11.68 30.02
N GLU A 47 -0.41 -12.86 30.60
CA GLU A 47 -0.03 -13.19 31.97
C GLU A 47 1.30 -13.95 31.99
N ASP A 48 2.19 -13.63 32.93
CA ASP A 48 3.45 -14.37 33.13
C ASP A 48 3.25 -15.65 33.97
N ARG A 49 4.33 -16.39 34.21
CA ARG A 49 4.28 -17.64 35.00
C ARG A 49 3.93 -17.44 36.48
N ASN A 50 3.99 -16.21 36.98
CA ASN A 50 3.69 -15.84 38.36
C ASN A 50 2.28 -15.27 38.52
N GLY A 51 1.53 -15.16 37.43
CA GLY A 51 0.18 -14.63 37.40
C GLY A 51 0.09 -13.11 37.25
N THR A 52 1.20 -12.46 36.86
CA THR A 52 1.24 -11.01 36.66
C THR A 52 0.84 -10.68 35.23
N VAL A 53 -0.13 -9.79 35.06
CA VAL A 53 -0.47 -9.24 33.74
C VAL A 53 0.61 -8.26 33.29
N ILE A 54 1.12 -8.47 32.09
CA ILE A 54 2.07 -7.59 31.41
C ILE A 54 1.47 -7.09 30.09
N SER A 55 1.92 -5.92 29.64
CA SER A 55 1.45 -5.30 28.40
C SER A 55 2.54 -4.48 27.74
N ASP A 56 2.41 -4.32 26.42
CA ASP A 56 3.24 -3.41 25.62
C ASP A 56 2.38 -2.81 24.49
N THR A 57 2.79 -1.64 24.01
CA THR A 57 2.07 -0.89 22.97
C THR A 57 3.02 -0.47 21.86
N ASP A 58 2.57 -0.61 20.61
CA ASP A 58 3.29 -0.12 19.44
C ASP A 58 2.32 0.57 18.46
N ASP A 59 2.83 1.53 17.71
CA ASP A 59 2.06 2.34 16.76
C ASP A 59 2.64 2.22 15.35
N LEU A 60 1.76 1.95 14.39
CA LEU A 60 2.06 2.10 12.96
C LEU A 60 1.52 3.45 12.51
N LEU A 61 2.40 4.44 12.40
CA LEU A 61 2.05 5.83 12.12
C LEU A 61 2.20 6.19 10.63
N LYS A 62 1.50 7.24 10.20
CA LYS A 62 1.83 7.93 8.96
C LYS A 62 2.97 8.88 9.25
N THR A 63 4.14 8.59 8.70
CA THR A 63 5.28 9.50 8.80
C THR A 63 5.71 9.84 7.39
N ASP A 64 5.45 11.07 7.00
CA ASP A 64 6.10 11.67 5.85
C ASP A 64 7.59 11.86 6.16
N THR A 65 8.45 11.12 5.46
CA THR A 65 9.89 11.10 5.73
C THR A 65 10.70 11.96 4.77
N ASP A 66 10.10 12.45 3.70
CA ASP A 66 10.71 13.44 2.83
C ASP A 66 10.04 14.79 3.09
N GLN A 67 10.81 15.86 3.27
CA GLN A 67 10.23 17.17 3.62
C GLN A 67 9.58 17.84 2.38
N ASP A 68 9.14 17.05 1.39
CA ASP A 68 8.55 17.52 0.16
C ASP A 68 7.02 17.56 0.30
N PRO A 69 6.40 18.74 0.43
CA PRO A 69 4.94 18.83 0.57
C PRO A 69 4.17 18.34 -0.67
N ALA A 70 4.85 17.98 -1.77
CA ALA A 70 4.24 17.37 -2.94
C ALA A 70 4.15 15.83 -2.86
N THR A 71 4.80 15.19 -1.88
CA THR A 71 4.65 13.75 -1.66
C THR A 71 3.40 13.49 -0.82
N PRO A 72 2.56 12.51 -1.18
CA PRO A 72 1.48 12.06 -0.33
C PRO A 72 2.02 11.53 0.99
N GLU A 73 1.26 11.68 2.08
CA GLU A 73 1.64 11.09 3.38
C GLU A 73 1.99 9.60 3.21
N GLN A 74 3.23 9.25 3.53
CA GLN A 74 3.74 7.88 3.49
C GLN A 74 3.59 7.20 4.86
N GLY A 75 3.51 5.87 4.86
CA GLY A 75 3.42 5.05 6.06
C GLY A 75 1.98 4.69 6.47
N GLY A 76 1.85 4.02 7.61
CA GLY A 76 0.59 3.38 8.00
C GLY A 76 0.40 1.99 7.36
N LEU A 77 -0.74 1.37 7.68
CA LEU A 77 -1.26 0.23 6.95
C LEU A 77 -1.63 0.69 5.54
N ASP A 78 -1.16 -0.03 4.54
CA ASP A 78 -1.51 0.18 3.13
C ASP A 78 -1.96 -1.14 2.51
N ARG A 79 -3.20 -1.15 2.05
CA ARG A 79 -3.88 -2.27 1.39
C ARG A 79 -4.44 -1.86 0.05
N THR A 80 -4.28 -0.61 -0.37
CA THR A 80 -4.76 -0.15 -1.67
C THR A 80 -3.82 -0.71 -2.74
N PRO A 81 -4.30 -1.48 -3.72
CA PRO A 81 -3.44 -1.97 -4.78
C PRO A 81 -3.21 -0.90 -5.84
N GLY A 82 -1.95 -0.72 -6.24
CA GLY A 82 -1.55 0.05 -7.41
C GLY A 82 -2.22 -0.41 -8.72
N THR A 83 -2.67 0.54 -9.54
CA THR A 83 -3.14 0.27 -10.91
C THR A 83 -2.56 1.25 -11.93
N ILE A 84 -2.50 0.84 -13.20
CA ILE A 84 -2.09 1.69 -14.32
C ILE A 84 -2.92 1.38 -15.56
N THR A 85 -3.24 2.43 -16.33
CA THR A 85 -3.94 2.33 -17.61
C THR A 85 -3.13 3.01 -18.72
N VAL A 86 -3.36 2.60 -19.97
CA VAL A 86 -2.76 3.23 -21.15
C VAL A 86 -3.77 3.24 -22.29
N ASP A 87 -3.83 4.36 -23.00
CA ASP A 87 -4.65 4.56 -24.20
C ASP A 87 -3.83 5.26 -25.28
N VAL A 88 -4.09 4.94 -26.55
CA VAL A 88 -3.47 5.57 -27.71
C VAL A 88 -4.51 5.94 -28.76
N ASP A 89 -4.55 7.21 -29.14
CA ASP A 89 -5.51 7.69 -30.13
C ASP A 89 -5.00 7.57 -31.58
N THR A 90 -5.87 7.82 -32.56
CA THR A 90 -5.52 7.76 -33.99
C THR A 90 -4.54 8.85 -34.43
N LYS A 91 -4.26 9.85 -33.59
CA LYS A 91 -3.25 10.90 -33.83
C LYS A 91 -1.90 10.54 -33.20
N GLY A 92 -1.82 9.42 -32.48
CA GLY A 92 -0.62 8.96 -31.78
C GLY A 92 -0.42 9.57 -30.40
N GLN A 93 -1.43 10.22 -29.83
CA GLN A 93 -1.38 10.70 -28.44
C GLN A 93 -1.53 9.51 -27.49
N ILE A 94 -0.60 9.37 -26.54
CA ILE A 94 -0.64 8.35 -25.48
C ILE A 94 -1.08 9.01 -24.18
N THR A 95 -2.08 8.45 -23.52
CA THR A 95 -2.54 8.89 -22.19
C THR A 95 -2.72 7.70 -21.24
N GLY A 96 -2.88 7.97 -19.96
CA GLY A 96 -3.06 6.94 -18.93
C GLY A 96 -3.37 7.56 -17.58
N GLN A 97 -3.72 6.70 -16.63
CA GLN A 97 -3.94 7.04 -15.23
C GLN A 97 -3.30 5.97 -14.35
N THR A 98 -2.87 6.37 -13.15
CA THR A 98 -2.45 5.47 -12.08
C THR A 98 -3.34 5.64 -10.85
N THR A 99 -3.44 4.60 -10.04
CA THR A 99 -3.96 4.66 -8.66
C THR A 99 -2.86 4.13 -7.77
N ASP A 100 -2.68 4.71 -6.59
CA ASP A 100 -1.67 4.28 -5.62
C ASP A 100 -0.25 4.19 -6.23
N VAL A 101 0.14 5.30 -6.86
CA VAL A 101 1.49 5.53 -7.37
C VAL A 101 1.83 6.97 -7.00
N GLU A 102 2.99 7.17 -6.35
CA GLU A 102 3.43 8.49 -5.92
C GLU A 102 3.49 9.47 -7.09
N PRO A 103 2.99 10.71 -6.94
CA PRO A 103 3.23 11.80 -7.87
C PRO A 103 4.70 11.92 -8.25
N ASN A 104 4.99 12.35 -9.49
CA ASN A 104 6.34 12.46 -10.04
C ASN A 104 7.10 11.13 -10.25
N SER A 105 6.50 9.98 -9.93
CA SER A 105 7.04 8.67 -10.33
C SER A 105 7.19 8.56 -11.85
N THR A 106 8.25 7.88 -12.29
CA THR A 106 8.50 7.67 -13.72
C THR A 106 7.65 6.54 -14.28
N VAL A 107 6.91 6.81 -15.36
CA VAL A 107 6.22 5.79 -16.15
C VAL A 107 7.08 5.41 -17.36
N THR A 108 7.46 4.13 -17.48
CA THR A 108 8.23 3.63 -18.63
C THR A 108 7.29 3.07 -19.70
N LEU A 109 7.34 3.64 -20.90
CA LEU A 109 6.55 3.20 -22.06
C LEU A 109 7.41 2.43 -23.06
N THR A 110 6.93 1.27 -23.51
CA THR A 110 7.53 0.53 -24.63
C THR A 110 6.61 0.64 -25.84
N ILE A 111 7.10 1.25 -26.93
CA ILE A 111 6.32 1.46 -28.16
C ILE A 111 6.90 0.55 -29.25
N THR A 112 6.05 -0.31 -29.81
CA THR A 112 6.39 -1.16 -30.95
C THR A 112 5.47 -0.83 -32.13
N GLY A 113 6.04 -0.72 -33.33
CA GLY A 113 5.30 -0.44 -34.56
C GLY A 113 5.96 -1.10 -35.77
N GLN A 114 5.32 -1.02 -36.93
CA GLN A 114 5.91 -1.42 -38.20
C GLN A 114 6.39 -0.19 -38.95
N GLU A 115 7.55 -0.28 -39.60
CA GLU A 115 7.98 0.77 -40.52
C GLU A 115 7.02 0.91 -41.69
N LYS A 116 6.83 2.14 -42.15
CA LYS A 116 6.09 2.40 -43.38
C LYS A 116 6.92 1.91 -44.56
N MET A 117 6.51 0.82 -45.21
CA MET A 117 7.09 0.42 -46.49
C MET A 117 6.78 1.47 -47.57
N VAL A 118 7.80 2.18 -48.06
CA VAL A 118 7.68 3.07 -49.23
C VAL A 118 8.08 2.30 -50.49
N ARG A 119 7.12 2.01 -51.38
CA ARG A 119 7.41 1.47 -52.70
C ARG A 119 8.00 2.57 -53.60
N GLN A 120 9.31 2.54 -53.82
CA GLN A 120 9.93 3.35 -54.87
C GLN A 120 9.60 2.76 -56.25
N LEU A 121 8.66 3.37 -56.97
CA LEU A 121 8.47 3.11 -58.39
C LEU A 121 9.59 3.82 -59.17
N LYS A 122 10.59 3.06 -59.64
CA LYS A 122 11.50 3.53 -60.69
C LYS A 122 10.67 3.79 -61.95
N ARG A 123 10.46 5.05 -62.33
CA ARG A 123 9.98 5.40 -63.68
C ARG A 123 11.15 5.17 -64.65
N LEU A 124 10.96 4.26 -65.62
CA LEU A 124 11.77 4.18 -66.83
C LEU A 124 11.42 5.35 -67.76
#